data_AF-A0A832UES8-F1
#
_entry.id   AF-A0A832UES8-F1
#
_cell.length_a   1.000
_cell.length_b   1.000
_cell.length_c   1.000
_cell.angle_alpha   90.00
_cell.angle_beta   90.00
_cell.angle_gamma   90.00
#
_symmetry.space_group_name_H-M   'P 1'
#
loop_
_entity.id
_entity.type
_entity.pdbx_description
1 polymer ?
#
loop_
_entity_poly.entity_id
_entity_poly.type
_entity_poly.pdbx_seq_one_letter_code
_entity_poly.pdbx_strand_id
1 'polypeptide(L)' 'MLDILSAIILGAVQGLSEFLPISSSGHLALIPHLLGVETGLAFDTVLH' A
#
# COMPACT_ATOMS: atom_id res chain seq x y z
N MET A 1 -2.45 3.42 -13.43
CA MET A 1 -3.30 4.46 -12.82
C MET A 1 -3.95 3.84 -11.60
N LEU A 2 -3.78 4.43 -10.43
CA LEU A 2 -4.39 3.92 -9.20
C LEU A 2 -5.91 4.03 -9.30
N ASP A 3 -6.60 2.90 -9.17
CA ASP A 3 -8.05 2.84 -9.09
C ASP A 3 -8.52 2.70 -7.62
N ILE A 4 -9.81 2.90 -7.40
CA ILE A 4 -10.41 2.91 -6.05
C ILE A 4 -10.24 1.56 -5.35
N LEU A 5 -10.36 0.44 -6.07
CA LEU A 5 -10.21 -0.88 -5.47
C LEU A 5 -8.76 -1.11 -5.02
N SER A 6 -7.79 -0.74 -5.85
CA SER A 6 -6.37 -0.80 -5.48
C SER A 6 -6.04 0.09 -4.28
N ALA A 7 -6.61 1.30 -4.20
CA ALA A 7 -6.45 2.19 -3.05
C ALA A 7 -7.01 1.58 -1.75
N ILE A 8 -8.17 0.93 -1.82
CA ILE A 8 -8.78 0.22 -0.67
C ILE A 8 -7.90 -0.95 -0.24
N ILE A 9 -7.39 -1.75 -1.18
CA ILE A 9 -6.51 -2.88 -0.89
C ILE A 9 -5.23 -2.40 -0.20
N LEU A 10 -4.57 -1.38 -0.75
CA LEU A 10 -3.35 -0.81 -0.17
C LEU A 10 -3.60 -0.24 1.23
N GLY A 11 -4.70 0.47 1.43
CA GLY A 11 -5.08 1.00 2.74
C GLY A 11 -5.33 -0.10 3.77
N ALA A 12 -6.00 -1.18 3.38
CA ALA A 12 -6.22 -2.34 4.25
C ALA A 12 -4.91 -3.07 4.58
N VAL A 13 -4.05 -3.28 3.59
CA VAL A 13 -2.74 -3.95 3.81
C VAL A 13 -1.85 -3.10 4.71
N GLN A 14 -1.75 -1.80 4.48
CA GLN A 14 -0.97 -0.90 5.33
C GLN A 14 -1.56 -0.85 6.74
N GLY A 15 -2.87 -0.61 6.86
CA GLY A 15 -3.56 -0.56 8.15
C GLY A 15 -3.48 -1.86 8.95
N LEU A 16 -3.33 -3.03 8.31
CA LEU A 16 -3.04 -4.28 9.01
C LEU A 16 -1.55 -4.42 9.33
N SER A 17 -0.68 -4.31 8.33
CA SER A 17 0.76 -4.57 8.46
C SER A 17 1.51 -3.57 9.34
N GLU A 18 0.97 -2.38 9.61
CA GLU A 18 1.56 -1.41 10.53
C GLU A 18 1.50 -1.88 11.99
N PHE A 19 0.46 -2.62 12.37
CA PHE A 19 0.31 -3.16 13.73
C PHE A 19 0.91 -4.55 13.90
N LEU A 20 1.23 -5.24 12.79
CA LEU A 20 1.94 -6.51 12.82
C LEU A 20 3.45 -6.28 12.62
N PRO A 21 4.34 -7.02 13.31
CA PRO A 21 5.78 -6.88 13.15
C PRO A 21 6.29 -7.58 11.86
N ILE A 22 5.76 -7.19 10.69
CA ILE A 22 5.99 -7.83 9.38
C ILE A 22 6.45 -6.86 8.28
N SER A 23 6.84 -5.63 8.63
CA SER A 23 7.27 -4.57 7.71
C SER A 23 6.18 -4.06 6.77
N SER A 24 5.52 -2.96 7.16
CA SER A 24 4.48 -2.29 6.37
C SER A 24 5.03 -1.63 5.11
N SER A 25 6.21 -1.00 5.20
CA SER A 25 6.93 -0.43 4.04
C SER A 25 7.27 -1.47 2.96
N GLY A 26 7.55 -2.71 3.36
CA GLY A 26 7.78 -3.81 2.41
C GLY A 26 6.53 -4.16 1.60
N HIS A 27 5.36 -4.15 2.26
CA HIS A 27 4.09 -4.39 1.59
C HIS A 27 3.71 -3.22 0.66
N LEU A 28 3.91 -1.97 1.08
CA LEU A 28 3.69 -0.80 0.21
C LEU A 28 4.63 -0.77 -1.02
N ALA A 29 5.80 -1.38 -0.94
CA ALA A 29 6.68 -1.53 -2.11
C ALA A 29 6.24 -2.66 -3.05
N LEU A 30 5.70 -3.77 -2.51
CA LEU A 30 5.43 -4.99 -3.29
C LEU A 30 4.01 -5.05 -3.86
N ILE A 31 2.99 -4.67 -3.08
CA ILE A 31 1.58 -4.82 -3.45
C ILE A 31 1.20 -3.99 -4.69
N PRO A 32 1.64 -2.73 -4.88
CA PRO A 32 1.36 -1.98 -6.11
C PRO A 32 1.84 -2.72 -7.37
N HIS A 33 3.04 -3.31 -7.30
CA HIS A 33 3.59 -4.10 -8.41
C HIS A 33 2.74 -5.34 -8.72
N LEU A 34 2.24 -6.03 -7.69
CA LEU A 34 1.34 -7.19 -7.85
C LEU A 34 -0.02 -6.79 -8.43
N LEU A 35 -0.51 -5.60 -8.13
CA LEU A 35 -1.76 -5.05 -8.65
C LEU A 35 -1.60 -4.40 -10.03
N GLY A 36 -0.38 -4.26 -10.55
CA GLY A 36 -0.11 -3.57 -11.81
C GLY A 36 -0.42 -2.07 -11.76
N VAL A 37 -0.35 -1.47 -10.57
CA VAL A 37 -0.59 -0.03 -10.35
C VAL A 37 0.69 0.66 -9.90
N GLU A 38 0.77 1.96 -10.19
CA GLU A 38 1.82 2.81 -9.66
C GLU A 38 1.23 3.68 -8.56
N THR A 39 1.93 3.75 -7.42
CA THR A 39 1.68 4.69 -6.34
C THR A 39 2.72 5.81 -6.39
N GLY A 40 2.40 6.93 -5.73
CA GLY A 40 3.34 8.04 -5.57
C GLY A 40 3.75 8.18 -4.11
N LEU A 41 4.94 8.75 -3.87
CA LEU A 41 5.47 9.02 -2.52
C LEU A 41 4.46 9.72 -1.60
N ALA A 42 3.69 10.68 -2.13
CA ALA A 42 2.67 11.38 -1.36
C ALA A 42 1.54 10.45 -0.88
N PHE A 43 1.12 9.49 -1.71
CA PHE A 43 0.11 8.51 -1.34
C PHE A 43 0.66 7.55 -0.26
N ASP A 44 1.85 7.01 -0.49
CA ASP A 44 2.49 6.07 0.43
C ASP A 44 2.73 6.71 1.81
N THR A 45 3.14 7.99 1.84
CA THR A 45 3.38 8.74 3.08
C THR A 45 2.08 9.07 3.83
N VAL A 46 0.97 9.28 3.13
CA VAL A 46 -0.34 9.52 3.76
C VAL A 46 -0.96 8.22 4.29
N LEU A 47 -0.63 7.09 3.66
CA LEU A 47 -1.09 5.77 4.09
C LEU A 47 -0.37 5.29 5.36
N HIS A 48 0.91 5.61 5.49
CA HIS A 48 1.77 5.23 6.62
C HIS A 48 1.40 5.98 7.90
#